data_AF-A0A5C3MFC4-F1
#
_entry.id   AF-A0A5C3MFC4-F1
#
_cell.length_a   1.000
_cell.length_b   1.000
_cell.length_c   1.000
_cell.angle_alpha   90.00
_cell.angle_beta   90.00
_cell.angle_gamma   90.00
#
_symmetry.space_group_name_H-M   'P 1'
#
loop_
_entity.id
_entity.type
_entity.pdbx_description
1 polymer ?
#
loop_
_entity_poly.entity_id
_entity_poly.type
_entity_poly.pdbx_seq_one_letter_code
_entity_poly.pdbx_strand_id
1 'polypeptide(L)'
;MALPASISGFSVLPVSYSPNSTHYIYARAHTGSKKGFDLPSTRTLFLVNIPPDATERELTLLFKQCGAVERVVFDFDAQELNHDDSDSEDEEDEETGQEEAATEQPRKRRKVSKNDKPVVIPLPPRNLRTLRKTGRSAHIVFLDTSSLARALVSPHKMRQWPVSEEPHGLAHYQALYESLRPPLDAVREHADTSINLYEYEVAKSKQKSKYRKGEAIVDEDGFTLVTRGGAYGQTLGGGVGVASKRFQQTGHTAKNRNRKKEKKEKEGFYAFQKAEKQRQELMDLKTKWEEDKAKVEKLKASRRFKPY
;
A
#
# COMPACT_ATOMS: atom_id res chain seq x y z
N MET A 1 16.47 -2.39 53.12
CA MET A 1 16.18 -0.97 52.76
C MET A 1 14.68 -0.85 52.55
N ALA A 2 14.01 0.08 53.22
CA ALA A 2 12.60 0.36 52.96
C ALA A 2 12.46 1.04 51.59
N LEU A 3 11.57 0.54 50.74
CA LEU A 3 11.33 1.09 49.42
C LEU A 3 10.45 2.36 49.55
N PRO A 4 10.69 3.39 48.71
CA PRO A 4 9.82 4.56 48.68
C PRO A 4 8.43 4.17 48.17
N ALA A 5 7.37 4.67 48.81
CA ALA A 5 5.98 4.40 48.40
C ALA A 5 5.65 5.04 47.04
N SER A 6 6.32 6.14 46.67
CA SER A 6 6.17 6.77 45.37
C SER A 6 7.48 7.39 44.86
N ILE A 7 7.64 7.43 43.54
CA ILE A 7 8.78 8.01 42.82
C ILE A 7 8.24 8.84 41.66
N SER A 8 8.51 10.14 41.63
CA SER A 8 8.12 11.05 40.53
C SER A 8 6.63 10.97 40.13
N GLY A 9 5.74 10.81 41.11
CA GLY A 9 4.29 10.68 40.89
C GLY A 9 3.81 9.27 40.52
N PHE A 10 4.71 8.28 40.48
CA PHE A 10 4.35 6.87 40.34
C PHE A 10 4.33 6.17 41.70
N SER A 11 3.27 5.43 41.97
CA SER A 11 3.19 4.46 43.07
C SER A 11 4.01 3.21 42.73
N VAL A 12 4.83 2.76 43.68
CA VAL A 12 5.69 1.57 43.49
C VAL A 12 4.93 0.32 43.92
N LEU A 13 4.72 -0.61 43.00
CA LEU A 13 4.03 -1.88 43.22
C LEU A 13 5.02 -3.04 43.19
N PRO A 14 5.49 -3.53 44.36
CA PRO A 14 6.32 -4.72 44.43
C PRO A 14 5.50 -5.99 44.17
N VAL A 15 5.96 -6.78 43.21
CA VAL A 15 5.35 -8.06 42.83
C VAL A 15 6.37 -9.18 43.04
N SER A 16 5.98 -10.23 43.75
CA SER A 16 6.80 -11.43 43.93
C SER A 16 6.60 -12.38 42.74
N TYR A 17 7.69 -12.65 42.01
CA TYR A 17 7.72 -13.60 40.89
C TYR A 17 8.13 -15.01 41.35
N SER A 18 9.06 -15.05 42.29
CA SER A 18 9.59 -16.26 42.90
C SER A 18 9.97 -15.92 44.35
N PRO A 19 10.20 -16.90 45.24
CA PRO A 19 10.58 -16.60 46.62
C PRO A 19 11.82 -15.70 46.74
N ASN A 20 12.66 -15.66 45.69
CA ASN A 20 13.92 -14.90 45.68
C ASN A 20 13.91 -13.72 44.69
N SER A 21 12.84 -13.51 43.92
CA SER A 21 12.79 -12.49 42.86
C SER A 21 11.56 -11.60 43.00
N THR A 22 11.83 -10.29 43.08
CA THR A 22 10.82 -9.24 43.15
C THR A 22 10.92 -8.36 41.91
N HIS A 23 9.79 -8.16 41.24
CA HIS A 23 9.65 -7.23 40.13
C HIS A 23 8.90 -5.99 40.58
N TYR A 24 9.34 -4.81 40.15
CA TYR A 24 8.72 -3.54 40.53
C TYR A 24 7.96 -2.96 39.35
N ILE A 25 6.65 -2.78 39.52
CA ILE A 25 5.78 -2.12 38.55
C ILE A 25 5.51 -0.71 39.07
N TYR A 26 5.51 0.27 38.18
CA TYR A 26 5.23 1.67 38.54
C TYR A 26 3.85 2.06 38.02
N ALA A 27 3.00 2.57 38.91
CA ALA A 27 1.61 2.88 38.60
C ALA A 27 1.28 4.35 38.82
N ARG A 28 0.55 4.98 37.90
CA ARG A 28 -0.01 6.33 38.08
C ARG A 28 -1.41 6.43 37.48
N ALA A 29 -2.18 7.43 37.90
CA ALA A 29 -3.42 7.77 37.21
C ALA A 29 -3.11 8.19 35.77
N HIS A 30 -3.90 7.70 34.81
CA HIS A 30 -3.79 8.14 33.43
C HIS A 30 -4.29 9.60 33.32
N THR A 31 -3.48 10.47 32.70
CA THR A 31 -3.74 11.91 32.60
C THR A 31 -3.94 12.31 31.14
N GLY A 32 -4.97 11.74 30.50
CA GLY A 32 -5.32 11.98 29.10
C GLY A 32 -4.25 11.53 28.10
N SER A 33 -4.65 11.25 26.86
CA SER A 33 -3.73 10.88 25.79
C SER A 33 -3.70 11.95 24.70
N LYS A 34 -2.51 12.41 24.32
CA LYS A 34 -2.27 13.09 23.04
C LYS A 34 -2.14 12.11 21.86
N LYS A 35 -2.15 10.81 22.14
CA LYS A 35 -1.91 9.72 21.17
C LYS A 35 -3.14 8.79 21.10
N GLY A 36 -4.10 9.14 20.25
CA GLY A 36 -5.01 8.22 19.56
C GLY A 36 -6.04 7.40 20.35
N PHE A 37 -5.92 7.21 21.66
CA PHE A 37 -6.85 6.36 22.42
C PHE A 37 -7.73 7.21 23.34
N ASP A 38 -9.04 7.20 23.06
CA ASP A 38 -10.07 7.79 23.93
C ASP A 38 -10.28 6.90 25.17
N LEU A 39 -9.29 6.94 26.06
CA LEU A 39 -9.27 6.19 27.31
C LEU A 39 -9.84 7.08 28.43
N PRO A 40 -10.83 6.60 29.20
CA PRO A 40 -11.47 7.40 30.24
C PRO A 40 -10.49 7.63 31.40
N SER A 41 -9.93 8.85 31.48
CA SER A 41 -8.90 9.24 32.46
C SER A 41 -9.31 9.05 33.92
N THR A 42 -10.61 9.12 34.20
CA THR A 42 -11.18 9.00 35.56
C THR A 42 -11.06 7.60 36.15
N ARG A 43 -10.91 6.56 35.31
CA ARG A 43 -10.88 5.15 35.74
C ARG A 43 -9.76 4.34 35.10
N THR A 44 -8.78 5.00 34.47
CA THR A 44 -7.62 4.35 33.85
C THR A 44 -6.35 4.47 34.67
N LEU A 45 -5.68 3.33 34.85
CA LEU A 45 -4.39 3.22 35.50
C LEU A 45 -3.30 3.03 34.45
N PHE A 46 -2.28 3.88 34.48
CA PHE A 46 -1.09 3.73 33.66
C PHE A 46 -0.01 2.98 34.42
N LEU A 47 0.47 1.89 33.82
CA LEU A 47 1.51 1.03 34.37
C LEU A 47 2.77 1.10 33.51
N VAL A 48 3.93 1.08 34.15
CA VAL A 48 5.25 1.06 33.51
C VAL A 48 6.08 -0.07 34.09
N ASN A 49 7.04 -0.55 33.29
CA ASN A 49 7.88 -1.69 33.60
C ASN A 49 7.05 -2.96 33.77
N ILE A 50 6.13 -3.19 32.83
CA ILE A 50 5.33 -4.41 32.84
C ILE A 50 6.23 -5.59 32.46
N PRO A 51 6.11 -6.71 33.18
CA PRO A 51 6.84 -7.93 32.85
C PRO A 51 6.60 -8.44 31.43
N PRO A 52 7.58 -9.11 30.81
CA PRO A 52 7.47 -9.60 29.44
C PRO A 52 6.40 -10.67 29.27
N ASP A 53 6.12 -11.44 30.32
CA ASP A 53 5.10 -12.47 30.26
C ASP A 53 3.69 -11.88 30.39
N ALA A 54 3.48 -10.68 30.95
CA ALA A 54 2.15 -10.17 31.28
C ALA A 54 1.13 -10.18 30.12
N THR A 55 0.04 -10.93 30.30
CA THR A 55 -1.17 -10.86 29.47
C THR A 55 -2.28 -10.12 30.22
N GLU A 56 -3.39 -9.87 29.52
CA GLU A 56 -4.60 -9.30 30.12
C GLU A 56 -5.08 -10.12 31.33
N ARG A 57 -4.97 -11.46 31.28
CA ARG A 57 -5.38 -12.33 32.37
C ARG A 57 -4.54 -12.09 33.63
N GLU A 58 -3.21 -12.03 33.52
CA GLU A 58 -2.35 -11.82 34.68
C GLU A 58 -2.56 -10.43 35.31
N LEU A 59 -2.70 -9.40 34.48
CA LEU A 59 -2.99 -8.05 35.00
C LEU A 59 -4.38 -7.98 35.65
N THR A 60 -5.39 -8.63 35.06
CA THR A 60 -6.73 -8.71 35.64
C THR A 60 -6.71 -9.44 37.00
N LEU A 61 -5.99 -10.55 37.10
CA LEU A 61 -5.85 -11.29 38.36
C LEU A 61 -5.07 -10.50 39.41
N LEU A 62 -4.00 -9.80 39.02
CA LEU A 62 -3.19 -8.98 39.92
C LEU A 62 -4.01 -7.83 40.52
N PHE A 63 -4.86 -7.17 39.71
CA PHE A 63 -5.67 -6.03 40.11
C PHE A 63 -7.09 -6.38 40.57
N LYS A 64 -7.47 -7.67 40.58
CA LYS A 64 -8.78 -8.15 41.06
C LYS A 64 -9.13 -7.68 42.48
N GLN A 65 -8.13 -7.55 43.35
CA GLN A 65 -8.30 -7.04 44.72
C GLN A 65 -8.62 -5.54 44.76
N CYS A 66 -8.24 -4.79 43.73
CA CYS A 66 -8.46 -3.35 43.62
C CYS A 66 -9.82 -3.02 42.97
N GLY A 67 -10.31 -3.87 42.06
CA GLY A 67 -11.62 -3.74 41.44
C GLY A 67 -11.79 -4.63 40.20
N ALA A 68 -12.97 -4.55 39.57
CA ALA A 68 -13.23 -5.23 38.30
C ALA A 68 -12.57 -4.46 37.14
N VAL A 69 -11.81 -5.19 36.32
CA VAL A 69 -11.16 -4.64 35.11
C VAL A 69 -12.13 -4.78 33.93
N GLU A 70 -12.31 -3.72 33.17
CA GLU A 70 -13.11 -3.71 31.93
C GLU A 70 -12.26 -4.20 30.75
N ARG A 71 -11.06 -3.64 30.59
CA ARG A 71 -10.12 -4.02 29.53
C ARG A 71 -8.70 -3.63 29.89
N VAL A 72 -7.74 -4.31 29.29
CA VAL A 72 -6.31 -3.96 29.37
C VAL A 72 -5.79 -3.61 27.98
N VAL A 73 -5.22 -2.42 27.85
CA VAL A 73 -4.65 -1.92 26.58
C VAL A 73 -3.15 -1.75 26.74
N PHE A 74 -2.37 -2.42 25.92
CA PHE A 74 -0.91 -2.27 25.94
C PHE A 74 -0.47 -1.25 24.88
N ASP A 75 0.56 -0.48 25.21
CA ASP A 75 1.02 0.67 24.40
C ASP A 75 1.52 0.30 22.99
N PHE A 76 1.84 -0.97 22.74
CA PHE A 76 2.27 -1.43 21.42
C PHE A 76 1.14 -2.00 20.57
N ASP A 77 0.12 -2.62 21.18
CA ASP A 77 -1.11 -2.99 20.47
C ASP A 77 -1.76 -1.70 19.92
N ALA A 78 -1.57 -0.60 20.64
CA ALA A 78 -1.94 0.75 20.24
C ALA A 78 -1.10 1.34 19.08
N GLN A 79 0.14 0.92 18.88
CA GLN A 79 1.02 1.42 17.82
C GLN A 79 0.88 0.62 16.52
N GLU A 80 0.68 -0.70 16.60
CA GLU A 80 0.48 -1.54 15.41
C GLU A 80 -0.79 -1.12 14.66
N LEU A 81 -1.87 -0.76 15.37
CA LEU A 81 -3.09 -0.22 14.75
C LEU A 81 -2.88 1.13 14.02
N ASN A 82 -1.94 1.96 14.45
CA ASN A 82 -1.66 3.24 13.79
C ASN A 82 -0.66 3.10 12.63
N HIS A 83 0.01 1.95 12.47
CA HIS A 83 0.96 1.74 11.39
C HIS A 83 0.28 1.19 10.12
N ASP A 84 -0.79 0.39 10.27
CA ASP A 84 -1.60 -0.09 9.14
C ASP A 84 -2.43 1.02 8.47
N ASP A 85 -2.81 2.08 9.21
CA ASP A 85 -3.51 3.24 8.64
C ASP A 85 -2.57 4.18 7.85
N SER A 86 -1.25 4.02 7.95
CA SER A 86 -0.27 4.91 7.27
C SER A 86 0.29 4.33 5.98
N ASP A 87 0.05 3.05 5.66
CA ASP A 87 0.58 2.39 4.46
C ASP A 87 -0.54 1.88 3.52
N SER A 88 -1.78 2.34 3.74
CA SER A 88 -2.96 2.01 2.93
C SER A 88 -3.51 3.20 2.11
N GLU A 89 -2.80 4.32 2.05
CA GLU A 89 -3.11 5.41 1.12
C GLU A 89 -2.49 5.13 -0.27
N ASP A 90 -3.08 4.20 -1.01
CA ASP A 90 -3.15 4.19 -2.50
C ASP A 90 -3.90 2.92 -2.99
N GLU A 91 -5.16 2.73 -2.57
CA GLU A 91 -6.13 1.99 -3.39
C GLU A 91 -7.28 2.94 -3.75
N GLU A 92 -7.11 3.60 -4.90
CA GLU A 92 -8.09 4.45 -5.57
C GLU A 92 -9.43 3.72 -5.79
N ASP A 93 -10.48 4.27 -5.19
CA ASP A 93 -11.86 4.38 -5.67
C ASP A 93 -12.43 3.23 -6.54
N GLU A 94 -13.12 2.28 -5.91
CA GLU A 94 -14.26 1.60 -6.54
C GLU A 94 -15.56 2.27 -6.06
N GLU A 95 -16.04 3.16 -6.91
CA GLU A 95 -17.30 3.88 -6.80
C GLU A 95 -18.47 2.91 -6.61
N THR A 96 -19.14 3.05 -5.47
CA THR A 96 -20.35 2.31 -5.10
C THR A 96 -21.54 2.88 -5.88
N GLY A 97 -21.79 2.32 -7.06
CA GLY A 97 -23.05 2.52 -7.79
C GLY A 97 -24.21 1.87 -7.03
N GLN A 98 -25.13 2.70 -6.53
CA GLN A 98 -26.43 2.28 -6.02
C GLN A 98 -27.26 1.73 -7.19
N GLU A 99 -27.60 0.43 -7.14
CA GLU A 99 -28.63 -0.12 -8.02
C GLU A 99 -30.01 0.18 -7.44
N GLU A 100 -30.72 1.13 -8.06
CA GLU A 100 -32.15 1.30 -7.89
C GLU A 100 -32.92 0.07 -8.41
N ALA A 101 -33.94 -0.31 -7.65
CA ALA A 101 -34.79 -1.45 -7.92
C ALA A 101 -35.74 -1.18 -9.11
N ALA A 102 -35.40 -1.71 -10.28
CA ALA A 102 -36.35 -1.89 -11.38
C ALA A 102 -36.93 -3.32 -11.36
N THR A 103 -38.25 -3.39 -11.22
CA THR A 103 -39.08 -4.59 -11.26
C THR A 103 -39.08 -5.26 -12.62
N GLU A 104 -38.78 -6.58 -12.73
CA GLU A 104 -39.38 -7.46 -13.75
C GLU A 104 -39.14 -8.98 -13.52
N GLN A 105 -40.24 -9.67 -13.19
CA GLN A 105 -40.66 -11.07 -13.40
C GLN A 105 -39.72 -12.32 -13.26
N PRO A 106 -40.20 -13.40 -12.61
CA PRO A 106 -39.38 -14.58 -12.30
C PRO A 106 -39.29 -15.57 -13.47
N ARG A 107 -38.11 -15.70 -14.08
CA ARG A 107 -37.77 -16.88 -14.91
C ARG A 107 -37.25 -18.00 -14.02
N LYS A 108 -37.83 -19.21 -14.17
CA LYS A 108 -37.43 -20.46 -13.49
C LYS A 108 -35.93 -20.69 -13.63
N ARG A 109 -35.17 -20.42 -12.56
CA ARG A 109 -33.74 -20.74 -12.48
C ARG A 109 -33.58 -22.24 -12.25
N ARG A 110 -33.00 -22.94 -13.23
CA ARG A 110 -32.32 -24.23 -13.00
C ARG A 110 -31.31 -24.00 -11.88
N LYS A 111 -31.37 -24.84 -10.85
CA LYS A 111 -30.44 -24.87 -9.72
C LYS A 111 -29.07 -25.27 -10.26
N VAL A 112 -28.28 -24.30 -10.71
CA VAL A 112 -26.85 -24.49 -11.00
C VAL A 112 -26.19 -24.65 -9.63
N SER A 113 -25.47 -25.75 -9.46
CA SER A 113 -24.67 -26.04 -8.27
C SER A 113 -23.86 -24.81 -7.88
N LYS A 114 -24.01 -24.35 -6.63
CA LYS A 114 -23.12 -23.35 -6.05
C LYS A 114 -21.69 -23.87 -6.23
N ASN A 115 -20.88 -23.19 -7.03
CA ASN A 115 -19.43 -23.35 -6.95
C ASN A 115 -19.01 -22.70 -5.64
N ASP A 116 -19.02 -23.50 -4.57
CA ASP A 116 -18.57 -23.07 -3.26
C ASP A 116 -17.10 -22.62 -3.37
N LYS A 117 -16.81 -21.42 -2.84
CA LYS A 117 -15.44 -20.87 -2.83
C LYS A 117 -14.56 -21.87 -2.04
N PRO A 118 -13.42 -22.32 -2.60
CA PRO A 118 -12.51 -23.19 -1.87
C PRO A 118 -12.05 -22.49 -0.58
N VAL A 119 -12.12 -23.22 0.52
CA VAL A 119 -11.73 -22.74 1.86
C VAL A 119 -10.29 -23.16 2.11
N VAL A 120 -9.46 -22.21 2.54
CA VAL A 120 -8.06 -22.49 2.91
C VAL A 120 -8.04 -23.22 4.25
N ILE A 121 -7.33 -24.34 4.30
CA ILE A 121 -7.08 -25.06 5.56
C ILE A 121 -5.94 -24.33 6.27
N PRO A 122 -6.18 -23.68 7.42
CA PRO A 122 -5.16 -22.93 8.12
C PRO A 122 -4.09 -23.87 8.70
N LEU A 123 -2.87 -23.34 8.86
CA LEU A 123 -1.83 -24.04 9.61
C LEU A 123 -2.27 -24.24 11.07
N PRO A 124 -1.74 -25.27 11.77
CA PRO A 124 -2.03 -25.49 13.18
C PRO A 124 -1.80 -24.21 14.01
N PRO A 125 -2.78 -23.79 14.83
CA PRO A 125 -2.67 -22.56 15.59
C PRO A 125 -1.58 -22.67 16.65
N ARG A 126 -0.91 -21.54 16.92
CA ARG A 126 0.11 -21.45 17.95
C ARG A 126 -0.54 -21.05 19.27
N ASN A 127 -0.90 -22.03 20.08
CA ASN A 127 -1.49 -21.81 21.41
C ASN A 127 -0.39 -21.53 22.45
N LEU A 128 0.50 -20.59 22.14
CA LEU A 128 1.58 -20.19 23.05
C LEU A 128 1.37 -18.76 23.50
N ARG A 129 1.66 -18.54 24.77
CA ARG A 129 1.62 -17.21 25.39
C ARG A 129 2.53 -16.23 24.63
N THR A 130 2.00 -15.07 24.29
CA THR A 130 2.79 -14.00 23.65
C THR A 130 3.70 -13.34 24.68
N LEU A 131 5.01 -13.52 24.53
CA LEU A 131 6.01 -12.80 25.33
C LEU A 131 6.29 -11.42 24.72
N ARG A 132 6.20 -10.39 25.56
CA ARG A 132 6.37 -8.97 25.23
C ARG A 132 7.80 -8.53 25.54
N LYS A 133 8.23 -7.38 24.98
CA LYS A 133 9.52 -6.76 25.35
C LYS A 133 9.46 -6.21 26.78
N THR A 134 10.61 -6.20 27.47
CA THR A 134 10.75 -5.65 28.83
C THR A 134 10.58 -4.13 28.84
N GLY A 135 10.18 -3.58 29.99
CA GLY A 135 10.09 -2.12 30.18
C GLY A 135 8.89 -1.44 29.53
N ARG A 136 7.94 -2.21 28.99
CA ARG A 136 6.74 -1.67 28.32
C ARG A 136 5.71 -1.08 29.29
N SER A 137 4.77 -0.33 28.73
CA SER A 137 3.66 0.28 29.45
C SER A 137 2.30 -0.31 29.04
N ALA A 138 1.31 -0.23 29.94
CA ALA A 138 -0.07 -0.58 29.67
C ALA A 138 -1.04 0.30 30.46
N HIS A 139 -2.27 0.33 29.96
CA HIS A 139 -3.40 1.02 30.54
C HIS A 139 -4.42 -0.02 30.98
N ILE A 140 -4.79 0.01 32.25
CA ILE A 140 -5.89 -0.81 32.79
C ILE A 140 -7.09 0.10 32.95
N VAL A 141 -8.18 -0.23 32.27
CA VAL A 141 -9.47 0.46 32.43
C VAL A 141 -10.26 -0.32 33.47
N PHE A 142 -10.57 0.31 34.61
CA PHE A 142 -11.46 -0.27 35.60
C PHE A 142 -12.92 0.00 35.24
N LEU A 143 -13.81 -0.89 35.71
CA LEU A 143 -15.25 -0.67 35.58
C LEU A 143 -15.70 0.54 36.42
N ASP A 144 -15.19 0.64 37.66
CA ASP A 144 -15.54 1.68 38.63
C ASP A 144 -14.36 2.62 38.93
N THR A 145 -14.65 3.91 39.09
CA THR A 145 -13.70 4.99 39.42
C THR A 145 -13.02 4.78 40.78
N SER A 146 -13.72 4.20 41.76
CA SER A 146 -13.14 3.92 43.09
C SER A 146 -11.98 2.91 43.03
N SER A 147 -11.95 2.07 42.00
CA SER A 147 -10.93 1.05 41.80
C SER A 147 -9.56 1.65 41.50
N LEU A 148 -9.54 2.80 40.81
CA LEU A 148 -8.30 3.53 40.51
C LEU A 148 -7.64 4.03 41.79
N ALA A 149 -8.42 4.64 42.68
CA ALA A 149 -7.90 5.12 43.96
C ALA A 149 -7.29 3.97 44.79
N ARG A 150 -7.98 2.81 44.84
CA ARG A 150 -7.48 1.60 45.51
C ARG A 150 -6.22 1.02 44.87
N ALA A 151 -6.11 1.08 43.54
CA ALA A 151 -4.97 0.56 42.80
C ALA A 151 -3.69 1.41 42.98
N LEU A 152 -3.84 2.72 43.22
CA LEU A 152 -2.71 3.63 43.47
C LEU A 152 -2.13 3.52 44.89
N VAL A 153 -2.90 3.01 45.85
CA VAL A 153 -2.41 2.79 47.21
C VAL A 153 -1.35 1.69 47.20
N SER A 154 -0.16 2.02 47.73
CA SER A 154 0.93 1.06 47.88
C SER A 154 0.45 -0.14 48.71
N PRO A 155 0.60 -1.38 48.23
CA PRO A 155 0.10 -2.53 48.94
C PRO A 155 0.91 -2.77 50.23
N HIS A 156 0.22 -3.08 51.34
CA HIS A 156 0.89 -3.43 52.60
C HIS A 156 1.61 -4.79 52.55
N LYS A 157 1.21 -5.68 51.64
CA LYS A 157 1.86 -6.97 51.39
C LYS A 157 2.20 -7.07 49.91
N MET A 158 3.36 -7.65 49.60
CA MET A 158 3.76 -7.90 48.22
C MET A 158 2.75 -8.82 47.54
N ARG A 159 2.28 -8.43 46.35
CA ARG A 159 1.35 -9.27 45.57
C ARG A 159 2.15 -10.36 44.87
N GLN A 160 1.67 -11.60 44.93
CA GLN A 160 2.24 -12.68 44.14
C GLN A 160 1.81 -12.53 42.69
N TRP A 161 2.75 -12.69 41.75
CA TRP A 161 2.42 -12.74 40.33
C TRP A 161 1.61 -14.01 40.04
N PRO A 162 0.48 -13.91 39.33
CA PRO A 162 -0.34 -15.06 39.00
C PRO A 162 0.42 -16.06 38.11
N VAL A 163 0.36 -17.34 38.49
CA VAL A 163 1.00 -18.44 37.77
C VAL A 163 0.05 -18.99 36.71
N SER A 164 0.54 -19.18 35.49
CA SER A 164 -0.17 -19.86 34.40
C SER A 164 0.21 -21.34 34.35
N GLU A 165 -0.65 -22.19 33.82
CA GLU A 165 -0.31 -23.59 33.48
C GLU A 165 0.46 -23.71 32.15
N GLU A 166 0.53 -22.61 31.38
CA GLU A 166 1.27 -22.57 30.12
C GLU A 166 2.78 -22.74 30.33
N PRO A 167 3.53 -23.23 29.32
CA PRO A 167 4.97 -23.37 29.45
C PRO A 167 5.65 -21.99 29.54
N HIS A 168 6.61 -21.85 30.47
CA HIS A 168 7.46 -20.67 30.64
C HIS A 168 8.95 -21.00 30.45
N GLY A 169 9.77 -19.97 30.30
CA GLY A 169 11.23 -20.11 30.22
C GLY A 169 11.67 -21.03 29.09
N LEU A 170 12.50 -22.03 29.38
CA LEU A 170 13.00 -22.96 28.36
C LEU A 170 11.89 -23.79 27.71
N ALA A 171 10.92 -24.26 28.49
CA ALA A 171 9.81 -25.06 27.98
C ALA A 171 8.96 -24.28 26.97
N HIS A 172 8.81 -22.96 27.19
CA HIS A 172 8.14 -22.07 26.23
C HIS A 172 8.86 -22.07 24.89
N TYR A 173 10.18 -21.88 24.89
CA TYR A 173 10.97 -21.81 23.67
C TYR A 173 11.05 -23.17 22.95
N GLN A 174 11.03 -24.28 23.68
CA GLN A 174 10.93 -25.62 23.09
C GLN A 174 9.59 -25.82 22.38
N ALA A 175 8.48 -25.50 23.05
CA ALA A 175 7.15 -25.57 22.44
C ALA A 175 7.02 -24.62 21.24
N LEU A 176 7.61 -23.42 21.32
CA LEU A 176 7.70 -22.48 20.20
C LEU A 176 8.47 -23.09 19.03
N TYR A 177 9.64 -23.65 19.30
CA TYR A 177 10.49 -24.29 18.30
C TYR A 177 9.76 -25.42 17.55
N GLU A 178 9.00 -26.24 18.27
CA GLU A 178 8.14 -27.30 17.72
C GLU A 178 6.98 -26.72 16.90
N SER A 179 6.30 -25.69 17.41
CA SER A 179 5.16 -25.04 16.72
C SER A 179 5.56 -24.33 15.42
N LEU A 180 6.82 -23.91 15.30
CA LEU A 180 7.36 -23.33 14.06
C LEU A 180 7.66 -24.38 12.99
N ARG A 181 7.59 -25.67 13.33
CA ARG A 181 7.88 -26.80 12.43
C ARG A 181 6.69 -27.75 12.37
N PRO A 182 5.53 -27.28 11.85
CA PRO A 182 4.40 -28.17 11.61
C PRO A 182 4.79 -29.30 10.64
N PRO A 183 4.06 -30.43 10.68
CA PRO A 183 4.31 -31.54 9.76
C PRO A 183 4.14 -31.09 8.30
N LEU A 184 4.95 -31.66 7.40
CA LEU A 184 4.96 -31.30 5.98
C LEU A 184 3.59 -31.50 5.32
N ASP A 185 2.80 -32.47 5.79
CA ASP A 185 1.46 -32.74 5.28
C ASP A 185 0.52 -31.55 5.50
N ALA A 186 0.51 -30.96 6.70
CA ALA A 186 -0.30 -29.79 7.00
C ALA A 186 0.15 -28.54 6.21
N VAL A 187 1.46 -28.40 5.99
CA VAL A 187 2.01 -27.31 5.17
C VAL A 187 1.58 -27.47 3.71
N ARG A 188 1.62 -28.70 3.20
CA ARG A 188 1.17 -29.03 1.84
C ARG A 188 -0.31 -28.75 1.67
N GLU A 189 -1.16 -29.20 2.58
CA GLU A 189 -2.61 -28.96 2.51
C GLU A 189 -2.95 -27.46 2.53
N HIS A 190 -2.27 -26.68 3.38
CA HIS A 190 -2.41 -25.22 3.39
C HIS A 190 -1.99 -24.60 2.06
N ALA A 191 -0.86 -25.02 1.49
CA ALA A 191 -0.37 -24.51 0.20
C ALA A 191 -1.32 -24.86 -0.96
N ASP A 192 -1.74 -26.12 -1.05
CA ASP A 192 -2.63 -26.61 -2.10
C ASP A 192 -3.98 -25.89 -2.03
N THR A 193 -4.57 -25.73 -0.84
CA THR A 193 -5.84 -25.02 -0.67
C THR A 193 -5.72 -23.51 -0.92
N SER A 194 -4.58 -22.90 -0.58
CA SER A 194 -4.30 -21.48 -0.91
C SER A 194 -4.19 -21.26 -2.42
N ILE A 195 -3.50 -22.16 -3.13
CA ILE A 195 -3.39 -22.11 -4.60
C ILE A 195 -4.77 -22.31 -5.24
N ASN A 196 -5.57 -23.26 -4.76
CA ASN A 196 -6.92 -23.49 -5.26
C ASN A 196 -7.82 -22.25 -5.10
N LEU A 197 -7.72 -21.54 -3.97
CA LEU A 197 -8.43 -20.28 -3.76
C LEU A 197 -7.96 -19.22 -4.75
N TYR A 198 -6.65 -19.04 -4.90
CA TYR A 198 -6.10 -18.09 -5.85
C TYR A 198 -6.56 -18.37 -7.29
N GLU A 199 -6.51 -19.64 -7.73
CA GLU A 199 -6.97 -20.05 -9.05
C GLU A 199 -8.47 -19.79 -9.24
N TYR A 200 -9.29 -20.05 -8.22
CA TYR A 200 -10.71 -19.73 -8.22
C TYR A 200 -10.96 -18.23 -8.39
N GLU A 201 -10.21 -17.38 -7.68
CA GLU A 201 -10.33 -15.92 -7.77
C GLU A 201 -9.86 -15.38 -9.12
N VAL A 202 -8.75 -15.89 -9.65
CA VAL A 202 -8.28 -15.57 -11.00
C VAL A 202 -9.30 -15.99 -12.06
N ALA A 203 -9.89 -17.19 -11.93
CA ALA A 203 -10.93 -17.65 -12.84
C ALA A 203 -12.19 -16.78 -12.79
N LYS A 204 -12.62 -16.38 -11.58
CA LYS A 204 -13.74 -15.46 -11.37
C LYS A 204 -13.47 -14.08 -11.97
N SER A 205 -12.27 -13.53 -11.80
CA SER A 205 -11.85 -12.25 -12.41
C SER A 205 -11.80 -12.34 -13.94
N LYS A 206 -11.27 -13.43 -14.50
CA LYS A 206 -11.30 -13.71 -15.95
C LYS A 206 -12.73 -13.84 -16.48
N GLN A 207 -13.66 -14.44 -15.74
CA GLN A 207 -15.07 -14.50 -16.11
C GLN A 207 -15.71 -13.11 -16.10
N LYS A 208 -15.56 -12.36 -15.00
CA LYS A 208 -16.06 -10.97 -14.91
C LYS A 208 -15.56 -10.10 -16.07
N SER A 209 -14.27 -10.16 -16.37
CA SER A 209 -13.69 -9.39 -17.49
C SER A 209 -14.12 -9.89 -18.87
N LYS A 210 -14.45 -11.18 -19.05
CA LYS A 210 -15.08 -11.68 -20.29
C LYS A 210 -16.49 -11.14 -20.47
N TYR A 211 -17.31 -11.13 -19.41
CA TYR A 211 -18.65 -10.52 -19.45
C TYR A 211 -18.56 -9.01 -19.75
N ARG A 212 -17.66 -8.29 -19.07
CA ARG A 212 -17.39 -6.86 -19.31
C ARG A 212 -16.82 -6.57 -20.71
N LYS A 213 -16.32 -7.58 -21.43
CA LYS A 213 -15.86 -7.49 -22.82
C LYS A 213 -16.96 -7.74 -23.86
N GLY A 214 -18.16 -8.14 -23.45
CA GLY A 214 -19.29 -8.41 -24.34
C GLY A 214 -20.46 -7.42 -24.22
N GLU A 215 -20.61 -6.74 -23.09
CA GLU A 215 -21.69 -5.78 -22.86
C GLU A 215 -21.16 -4.34 -22.91
N ALA A 216 -21.71 -3.54 -23.82
CA ALA A 216 -21.45 -2.11 -23.85
C ALA A 216 -22.13 -1.49 -22.62
N ILE A 217 -21.35 -0.90 -21.72
CA ILE A 217 -21.88 -0.09 -20.62
C ILE A 217 -22.48 1.15 -21.27
N VAL A 218 -23.81 1.28 -21.20
CA VAL A 218 -24.58 2.42 -21.70
C VAL A 218 -24.96 3.27 -20.50
N ASP A 219 -24.56 4.55 -20.52
CA ASP A 219 -24.91 5.50 -19.47
C ASP A 219 -26.39 5.90 -19.55
N GLU A 220 -26.94 6.53 -18.50
CA GLU A 220 -28.35 6.95 -18.41
C GLU A 220 -28.78 7.89 -19.56
N ASP A 221 -27.83 8.64 -20.15
CA ASP A 221 -28.03 9.51 -21.32
C ASP A 221 -27.89 8.78 -22.68
N GLY A 222 -27.72 7.45 -22.69
CA GLY A 222 -27.65 6.65 -23.92
C GLY A 222 -26.29 6.67 -24.63
N PHE A 223 -25.24 7.22 -24.00
CA PHE A 223 -23.87 7.16 -24.51
C PHE A 223 -23.19 5.85 -24.13
N THR A 224 -22.42 5.26 -25.03
CA THR A 224 -21.68 4.01 -24.81
C THR A 224 -20.23 4.30 -24.40
N LEU A 225 -19.80 3.80 -23.24
CA LEU A 225 -18.41 3.95 -22.79
C LEU A 225 -17.46 3.16 -23.71
N VAL A 226 -16.56 3.87 -24.38
CA VAL A 226 -15.59 3.28 -25.32
C VAL A 226 -14.50 2.52 -24.56
N THR A 227 -14.78 1.25 -24.25
CA THR A 227 -13.84 0.31 -23.64
C THR A 227 -13.20 -0.59 -24.70
N ARG A 228 -11.92 -0.96 -24.49
CA ARG A 228 -11.15 -1.83 -25.40
C ARG A 228 -11.66 -3.28 -25.28
N GLY A 229 -12.55 -3.68 -26.18
CA GLY A 229 -13.16 -5.02 -26.20
C GLY A 229 -12.87 -5.75 -27.50
N GLY A 230 -11.76 -6.50 -27.57
CA GLY A 230 -11.52 -7.42 -28.68
C GLY A 230 -10.06 -7.77 -28.92
N ALA A 231 -9.84 -8.90 -29.59
CA ALA A 231 -8.53 -9.50 -29.88
C ALA A 231 -7.66 -8.71 -30.89
N TYR A 232 -8.06 -7.51 -31.30
CA TYR A 232 -7.36 -6.72 -32.33
C TYR A 232 -7.35 -5.21 -32.09
N GLY A 233 -7.58 -4.78 -30.83
CA GLY A 233 -7.62 -3.35 -30.49
C GLY A 233 -8.86 -2.60 -31.00
N GLN A 234 -9.93 -3.32 -31.32
CA GLN A 234 -11.24 -2.74 -31.62
C GLN A 234 -12.04 -2.52 -30.33
N THR A 235 -13.02 -1.61 -30.38
CA THR A 235 -14.02 -1.40 -29.32
C THR A 235 -15.03 -2.56 -29.28
N LEU A 236 -15.74 -2.68 -28.16
CA LEU A 236 -16.80 -3.69 -27.93
C LEU A 236 -17.95 -3.69 -28.96
N GLY A 237 -18.07 -2.68 -29.83
CA GLY A 237 -19.13 -2.57 -30.85
C GLY A 237 -18.65 -2.74 -32.30
N GLY A 238 -17.35 -2.92 -32.52
CA GLY A 238 -16.74 -3.02 -33.85
C GLY A 238 -16.78 -1.70 -34.64
N GLY A 239 -15.62 -1.27 -35.15
CA GLY A 239 -15.55 -0.19 -36.14
C GLY A 239 -14.56 0.92 -35.81
N VAL A 240 -14.15 1.07 -34.54
CA VAL A 240 -13.17 2.08 -34.14
C VAL A 240 -11.93 1.40 -33.52
N GLY A 241 -10.76 1.63 -34.13
CA GLY A 241 -9.49 1.13 -33.62
C GLY A 241 -9.00 1.97 -32.44
N VAL A 242 -8.92 1.37 -31.26
CA VAL A 242 -8.36 1.99 -30.04
C VAL A 242 -6.87 1.69 -29.99
N ALA A 243 -6.06 2.68 -30.39
CA ALA A 243 -4.61 2.60 -30.25
C ALA A 243 -4.20 2.83 -28.78
N SER A 244 -3.35 1.96 -28.24
CA SER A 244 -2.81 2.04 -26.86
C SER A 244 -1.74 3.13 -26.68
N LYS A 245 -1.84 4.24 -27.41
CA LYS A 245 -0.92 5.35 -27.22
C LYS A 245 -1.36 6.11 -25.96
N ARG A 246 -0.47 6.17 -24.96
CA ARG A 246 -0.58 7.16 -23.88
C ARG A 246 -0.85 8.51 -24.54
N PHE A 247 -1.97 9.12 -24.19
CA PHE A 247 -2.31 10.46 -24.64
C PHE A 247 -1.23 11.40 -24.11
N GLN A 248 -0.34 11.84 -25.02
CA GLN A 248 0.62 12.88 -24.71
C GLN A 248 -0.09 14.21 -24.94
N GLN A 249 -0.23 15.00 -23.86
CA GLN A 249 -0.83 16.34 -23.86
C GLN A 249 -0.17 17.28 -24.91
N THR A 250 1.06 16.95 -25.30
CA THR A 250 1.76 17.55 -26.43
C THR A 250 1.58 16.65 -27.65
N GLY A 251 0.82 17.11 -28.65
CA GLY A 251 0.41 16.38 -29.87
C GLY A 251 1.52 15.92 -30.82
N HIS A 252 2.65 15.43 -30.32
CA HIS A 252 3.73 14.89 -31.11
C HIS A 252 3.61 13.37 -31.22
N THR A 253 2.91 12.95 -32.28
CA THR A 253 2.95 11.56 -32.71
C THR A 253 4.39 11.17 -33.04
N ALA A 254 5.00 10.29 -32.24
CA ALA A 254 6.18 9.53 -32.66
C ALA A 254 5.80 8.69 -33.89
N LYS A 255 6.08 9.22 -35.08
CA LYS A 255 6.13 8.49 -36.34
C LYS A 255 7.56 8.02 -36.54
N ASN A 256 7.73 6.71 -36.68
CA ASN A 256 8.86 5.98 -37.26
C ASN A 256 10.22 6.70 -37.30
N ARG A 257 11.14 6.24 -36.44
CA ARG A 257 12.56 6.65 -36.39
C ARG A 257 13.36 6.45 -37.70
N ASN A 258 12.77 5.90 -38.77
CA ASN A 258 13.48 5.57 -40.02
C ASN A 258 13.12 6.41 -41.26
N ARG A 259 12.36 7.50 -41.15
CA ARG A 259 12.22 8.45 -42.27
C ARG A 259 13.05 9.70 -42.00
N LYS A 260 14.00 10.02 -42.89
CA LYS A 260 14.72 11.31 -42.91
C LYS A 260 13.66 12.42 -42.81
N LYS A 261 13.77 13.28 -41.80
CA LYS A 261 12.93 14.48 -41.67
C LYS A 261 13.06 15.27 -42.97
N GLU A 262 11.96 15.40 -43.71
CA GLU A 262 11.86 16.43 -44.73
C GLU A 262 12.08 17.78 -44.03
N LYS A 263 13.02 18.57 -44.54
CA LYS A 263 13.32 19.90 -43.99
C LYS A 263 12.03 20.71 -44.10
N LYS A 264 11.52 21.19 -42.96
CA LYS A 264 10.28 21.98 -42.87
C LYS A 264 10.39 23.37 -43.49
N GLU A 265 11.55 23.72 -44.04
CA GLU A 265 11.81 25.01 -44.66
C GLU A 265 11.55 24.87 -46.16
N LYS A 266 10.50 25.54 -46.64
CA LYS A 266 10.23 25.65 -48.09
C LYS A 266 11.23 26.63 -48.70
N GLU A 267 12.12 26.16 -49.57
CA GLU A 267 13.00 27.03 -50.35
C GLU A 267 12.16 27.92 -51.30
N GLY A 268 12.43 29.22 -51.31
CA GLY A 268 11.76 30.21 -52.15
C GLY A 268 10.52 30.87 -51.56
N PHE A 269 10.15 30.60 -50.31
CA PHE A 269 8.96 31.18 -49.69
C PHE A 269 9.15 32.65 -49.28
N TYR A 270 10.34 33.02 -48.82
CA TYR A 270 10.62 34.38 -48.34
C TYR A 270 11.30 35.24 -49.40
N ALA A 271 10.95 36.53 -49.44
CA ALA A 271 11.50 37.50 -50.38
C ALA A 271 13.04 37.61 -50.28
N PHE A 272 13.61 37.48 -49.08
CA PHE A 272 15.07 37.52 -48.88
C PHE A 272 15.79 36.34 -49.56
N GLN A 273 15.16 35.16 -49.66
CA GLN A 273 15.75 34.00 -50.35
C GLN A 273 15.82 34.23 -51.86
N LYS A 274 14.84 34.93 -52.44
CA LYS A 274 14.85 35.32 -53.85
C LYS A 274 15.93 36.38 -54.13
N ALA A 275 16.06 37.36 -53.25
CA ALA A 275 17.07 38.41 -53.37
C ALA A 275 18.51 37.86 -53.25
N GLU A 276 18.76 36.96 -52.29
CA GLU A 276 20.08 36.32 -52.13
C GLU A 276 20.44 35.48 -53.36
N LYS A 277 19.49 34.72 -53.90
CA LYS A 277 19.69 33.90 -55.11
C LYS A 277 20.04 34.76 -56.33
N GLN A 278 19.33 35.87 -56.55
CA GLN A 278 19.63 36.80 -57.64
C GLN A 278 21.00 37.47 -57.47
N ARG A 279 21.38 37.82 -56.24
CA ARG A 279 22.71 38.39 -55.95
C ARG A 279 23.82 37.39 -56.27
N GLN A 280 23.61 36.13 -55.93
CA GLN A 280 24.58 35.07 -56.20
C GLN A 280 24.70 34.78 -57.70
N GLU A 281 23.58 34.73 -58.43
CA GLU A 281 23.59 34.60 -59.89
C GLU A 281 24.34 35.75 -60.59
N LEU A 282 24.19 37.00 -60.10
CA LEU A 282 24.94 38.15 -60.62
C LEU A 282 26.45 38.05 -60.33
N MET A 283 26.83 37.60 -59.14
CA MET A 283 28.24 37.39 -58.79
C MET A 283 28.86 36.29 -59.66
N ASP A 284 28.16 35.19 -59.87
CA ASP A 284 28.62 34.09 -60.71
C ASP A 284 28.73 34.49 -62.19
N LEU A 285 27.87 35.39 -62.67
CA LEU A 285 27.99 35.93 -64.02
C LEU A 285 29.24 36.81 -64.16
N LYS A 286 29.53 37.62 -63.12
CA LYS A 286 30.71 38.49 -63.10
C LYS A 286 32.01 37.68 -63.08
N THR A 287 32.09 36.63 -62.26
CA THR A 287 33.28 35.76 -62.22
C THR A 287 33.51 35.05 -63.56
N LYS A 288 32.45 34.49 -64.16
CA LYS A 288 32.55 33.87 -65.50
C LYS A 288 32.97 34.86 -66.58
N TRP A 289 32.49 36.10 -66.51
CA TRP A 289 32.89 37.15 -67.45
C TRP A 289 34.38 37.52 -67.31
N GLU A 290 34.88 37.62 -66.08
CA GLU A 290 36.30 37.87 -65.82
C GLU A 290 37.16 36.71 -66.32
N GLU A 291 36.73 35.46 -66.10
CA GLU A 291 37.40 34.27 -66.63
C GLU A 291 37.43 34.25 -68.16
N ASP A 292 36.31 34.54 -68.82
CA ASP A 292 36.24 34.55 -70.28
C ASP A 292 37.02 35.71 -70.88
N LYS A 293 37.03 36.89 -70.22
CA LYS A 293 37.90 38.00 -70.60
C LYS A 293 39.37 37.60 -70.51
N ALA A 294 39.78 36.92 -69.43
CA ALA A 294 41.15 36.43 -69.27
C ALA A 294 41.51 35.36 -70.32
N LYS A 295 40.56 34.47 -70.68
CA LYS A 295 40.76 33.50 -71.78
C LYS A 295 40.94 34.20 -73.12
N VAL A 296 40.11 35.21 -73.42
CA VAL A 296 40.21 35.99 -74.66
C VAL A 296 41.54 36.76 -74.70
N GLU A 297 41.99 37.33 -73.60
CA GLU A 297 43.30 38.00 -73.52
C GLU A 297 44.46 37.02 -73.80
N LYS A 298 44.43 35.81 -73.24
CA LYS A 298 45.39 34.74 -73.55
C LYS A 298 45.36 34.34 -75.04
N LEU A 299 44.18 34.29 -75.65
CA LEU A 299 44.02 33.99 -77.08
C LEU A 299 44.49 35.14 -78.00
N LYS A 300 44.33 36.39 -77.56
CA LYS A 300 44.87 37.58 -78.25
C LYS A 300 46.40 37.63 -78.15
N ALA A 301 46.97 37.37 -76.97
CA ALA A 301 48.42 37.30 -76.78
C ALA A 301 49.07 36.22 -77.66
N SER A 302 48.40 35.08 -77.84
CA SER A 302 48.85 34.00 -78.74
C SER A 302 48.48 34.22 -80.23
N ARG A 303 47.97 35.40 -80.62
CA ARG A 303 47.58 35.79 -81.99
C ARG A 303 46.60 34.81 -82.68
N ARG A 304 45.86 34.02 -81.91
CA ARG A 304 44.90 33.01 -82.41
C ARG A 304 43.43 33.44 -82.26
N PHE A 305 43.17 34.66 -81.79
CA PHE A 305 41.81 35.20 -81.65
C PHE A 305 41.23 35.63 -83.01
N LYS A 306 40.08 35.07 -83.39
CA LYS A 306 39.29 35.44 -84.59
C LYS A 306 37.94 36.02 -84.15
N PRO A 307 37.67 37.32 -84.34
CA PRO A 307 36.51 37.98 -83.71
C PRO A 307 35.15 37.78 -84.40
N TYR A 308 35.08 37.08 -85.54
CA TYR A 308 33.84 36.81 -86.28
C TYR A 308 33.95 35.47 -87.01
#